data_AF-A0A9R0VSP1-F1
#
_entry.id   AF-A0A9R0VSP1-F1
#
_cell.length_a   1.000
_cell.length_b   1.000
_cell.length_c   1.000
_cell.angle_alpha   90.00
_cell.angle_beta   90.00
_cell.angle_gamma   90.00
#
_symmetry.space_group_name_H-M   'P 1'
#
loop_
_entity.id
_entity.type
_entity.pdbx_description
1 polymer ?
#
loop_
_entity_poly.entity_id
_entity_poly.type
_entity_poly.pdbx_seq_one_letter_code
_entity_poly.pdbx_strand_id
1 'polypeptide(L)'
;MWLLQLHLLVLLLVERDGYLFLAGGPRERGRRDDPPEEGLVPLVPAGTENQDFGIAAGLRIGDWEGEGTVTYFKCGGVSLGVATQHHVADGMSGLHFINSWSNLCRGAQIAVMPFIDRTLIRARDPPTPCYPHVEYHPSPAMLSSKPQDLSSNSKRTSPDIAVDIFKLTSSDIGRLRSQLPTGDDMPRLSTYTLLSAHVWRCVCLSRGLPSDQPTKLYCAIDGRKRLKPPLPDGFLGNVLFTATPIVEAGKVTRGLADAAKIIQMELDRMNDDYCRSALDYLELQPDLSALVRGAQTYRCPNLGITSWVNLPVHNADFGWGRPVFMGPGGVAFEGLAYVLPSAHNDGSLSIAISLQADHMKKFRQLIFVL
;
A
#
# COMPACT_ATOMS: atom_id res chain seq x y z
N MET A 1 13.09 6.20 7.12
CA MET A 1 13.83 4.94 7.26
C MET A 1 12.86 3.77 7.17
N TRP A 2 12.23 3.61 6.00
CA TRP A 2 11.25 2.56 5.71
C TRP A 2 11.23 2.41 4.20
N LEU A 3 11.57 1.25 3.67
CA LEU A 3 11.41 0.97 2.24
C LEU A 3 10.94 -0.45 2.07
N LEU A 4 9.66 -0.59 1.75
CA LEU A 4 9.38 -1.35 0.54
C LEU A 4 10.03 -0.53 -0.58
N GLN A 5 11.03 -1.09 -1.26
CA GLN A 5 11.49 -0.56 -2.53
C GLN A 5 10.44 -0.86 -3.61
N LEU A 6 9.22 -0.36 -3.40
CA LEU A 6 8.26 -0.20 -4.46
C LEU A 6 8.41 1.22 -4.95
N HIS A 7 8.78 1.36 -6.22
CA HIS A 7 8.32 2.48 -7.01
C HIS A 7 6.79 2.42 -6.89
N LEU A 8 6.23 3.24 -6.02
CA LEU A 8 4.79 3.29 -5.88
C LEU A 8 4.29 4.05 -7.10
N LEU A 9 4.18 3.36 -8.25
CA LEU A 9 3.51 3.90 -9.41
C LEU A 9 2.09 4.24 -8.94
N VAL A 10 1.73 5.50 -8.85
CA VAL A 10 0.33 5.87 -8.58
C VAL A 10 -0.29 6.16 -9.93
N LEU A 11 -1.35 5.45 -10.30
CA LEU A 11 -2.10 5.71 -11.52
C LEU A 11 -3.32 6.58 -11.18
N LEU A 12 -3.32 7.83 -11.63
CA LEU A 12 -4.49 8.71 -11.54
C LEU A 12 -5.17 8.73 -12.89
N LEU A 13 -6.38 8.19 -13.00
CA LEU A 13 -7.18 8.27 -14.21
C LEU A 13 -8.11 9.48 -14.11
N VAL A 14 -8.15 10.31 -15.14
CA VAL A 14 -9.14 11.39 -15.28
C VAL A 14 -9.94 11.12 -16.56
N GLU A 15 -11.26 11.17 -16.45
CA GLU A 15 -12.18 10.95 -17.56
C GLU A 15 -12.66 12.29 -18.11
N ARG A 16 -12.66 12.39 -19.45
CA ARG A 16 -13.42 13.39 -20.19
C ARG A 16 -14.29 12.61 -21.17
N ASP A 17 -15.60 12.88 -21.18
CA ASP A 17 -16.59 12.33 -22.13
C ASP A 17 -17.02 10.85 -21.99
N GLY A 18 -16.94 10.24 -20.80
CA GLY A 18 -17.81 9.10 -20.44
C GLY A 18 -17.44 7.69 -20.94
N TYR A 19 -16.16 7.44 -21.28
CA TYR A 19 -15.67 6.08 -21.54
C TYR A 19 -14.36 5.78 -20.79
N LEU A 20 -14.38 4.75 -19.91
CA LEU A 20 -13.22 4.23 -19.19
C LEU A 20 -12.68 2.93 -19.81
N PHE A 21 -11.37 2.84 -20.03
CA PHE A 21 -10.66 1.57 -20.27
C PHE A 21 -9.54 1.38 -19.25
N LEU A 22 -9.50 0.20 -18.62
CA LEU A 22 -8.41 -0.25 -17.76
C LEU A 22 -7.30 -0.84 -18.64
N ALA A 23 -6.14 -0.20 -18.71
CA ALA A 23 -4.98 -0.78 -19.38
C ALA A 23 -4.19 -1.66 -18.41
N GLY A 24 -4.21 -2.98 -18.63
CA GLY A 24 -3.38 -3.96 -17.93
C GLY A 24 -2.73 -4.94 -18.91
N GLY A 25 -1.41 -5.16 -18.77
CA GLY A 25 -0.66 -6.22 -19.45
C GLY A 25 0.73 -5.78 -19.96
N PRO A 26 1.77 -6.63 -19.85
CA PRO A 26 3.18 -6.23 -19.98
C PRO A 26 3.58 -5.97 -21.43
N ARG A 27 4.48 -5.01 -21.67
CA ARG A 27 5.16 -4.81 -22.97
C ARG A 27 6.67 -4.94 -22.83
N GLU A 28 7.25 -5.68 -23.76
CA GLU A 28 8.66 -6.04 -23.88
C GLU A 28 9.57 -4.84 -24.17
N ARG A 29 10.85 -4.96 -23.78
CA ARG A 29 11.88 -3.94 -23.93
C ARG A 29 12.28 -3.74 -25.39
N GLY A 30 12.21 -2.50 -25.86
CA GLY A 30 12.97 -2.01 -27.02
C GLY A 30 13.95 -0.91 -26.59
N ARG A 31 15.24 -1.11 -26.84
CA ARG A 31 16.30 -0.09 -26.69
C ARG A 31 16.14 0.99 -27.77
N ARG A 32 16.46 2.25 -27.44
CA ARG A 32 17.34 3.12 -28.23
C ARG A 32 17.77 4.35 -27.43
N ASP A 33 19.06 4.64 -27.58
CA ASP A 33 19.81 5.77 -27.04
C ASP A 33 19.50 7.06 -27.81
N ASP A 34 19.42 8.19 -27.10
CA ASP A 34 19.93 9.53 -27.50
C ASP A 34 19.77 10.53 -26.33
N PRO A 35 20.64 11.57 -26.20
CA PRO A 35 20.76 12.39 -25.00
C PRO A 35 19.73 13.54 -24.94
N PRO A 36 19.38 14.08 -23.76
CA PRO A 36 18.46 15.21 -23.69
C PRO A 36 19.20 16.54 -23.87
N GLU A 37 18.75 17.35 -24.82
CA GLU A 37 19.02 18.79 -24.86
C GLU A 37 18.34 19.48 -23.67
N GLU A 38 19.09 20.39 -23.03
CA GLU A 38 18.62 21.24 -21.95
C GLU A 38 17.69 22.33 -22.51
N GLY A 39 16.43 22.36 -22.04
CA GLY A 39 15.50 23.43 -22.38
C GLY A 39 14.22 23.37 -21.55
N LEU A 40 13.97 24.44 -20.79
CA LEU A 40 12.65 24.74 -20.24
C LEU A 40 11.67 24.96 -21.41
N VAL A 41 10.70 24.06 -21.61
CA VAL A 41 9.68 24.24 -22.65
C VAL A 41 8.38 24.73 -22.01
N PRO A 42 7.85 25.91 -22.41
CA PRO A 42 6.53 26.37 -21.99
C PRO A 42 5.42 25.57 -22.69
N LEU A 43 4.30 25.37 -21.99
CA LEU A 43 3.09 24.71 -22.48
C LEU A 43 2.52 25.47 -23.70
N VAL A 44 2.50 24.81 -24.87
CA VAL A 44 1.93 25.35 -26.12
C VAL A 44 0.39 25.16 -26.12
N PRO A 45 -0.41 26.16 -26.55
CA PRO A 45 -1.87 26.10 -26.54
C PRO A 45 -2.45 25.31 -27.72
N ALA A 46 -3.73 24.94 -27.58
CA ALA A 46 -4.49 24.03 -28.44
C ALA A 46 -4.54 24.40 -29.94
N GLY A 47 -4.34 23.40 -30.80
CA GLY A 47 -4.60 23.47 -32.24
C GLY A 47 -4.13 22.21 -32.98
N THR A 48 -5.10 21.36 -33.36
CA THR A 48 -5.11 20.32 -34.41
C THR A 48 -3.79 19.86 -35.05
N GLU A 49 -3.47 18.56 -34.94
CA GLU A 49 -3.55 17.61 -36.07
C GLU A 49 -3.28 16.16 -35.61
N ASN A 50 -4.03 15.23 -36.19
CA ASN A 50 -3.91 13.78 -36.00
C ASN A 50 -2.52 13.29 -36.44
N GLN A 51 -1.75 12.73 -35.51
CA GLN A 51 -0.75 11.70 -35.82
C GLN A 51 -0.43 10.90 -34.54
N ASP A 52 -0.39 9.58 -34.69
CA ASP A 52 -0.22 8.58 -33.63
C ASP A 52 1.10 8.74 -32.87
N PHE A 53 1.10 9.55 -31.80
CA PHE A 53 2.22 9.58 -30.85
C PHE A 53 1.69 9.75 -29.42
N GLY A 54 1.80 8.69 -28.62
CA GLY A 54 1.72 8.82 -27.18
C GLY A 54 2.94 9.60 -26.70
N ILE A 55 2.75 10.87 -26.35
CA ILE A 55 3.81 11.67 -25.74
C ILE A 55 3.95 11.22 -24.28
N ALA A 56 4.98 10.45 -23.98
CA ALA A 56 5.46 10.28 -22.61
C ALA A 56 6.34 11.49 -22.29
N ALA A 57 5.77 12.50 -21.63
CA ALA A 57 6.57 13.58 -21.08
C ALA A 57 7.16 13.10 -19.74
N GLY A 58 8.47 12.83 -19.71
CA GLY A 58 9.20 12.63 -18.45
C GLY A 58 9.29 13.96 -17.72
N LEU A 59 8.58 14.10 -16.60
CA LEU A 59 8.66 15.29 -15.78
C LEU A 59 9.75 15.10 -14.72
N ARG A 60 10.89 15.78 -14.90
CA ARG A 60 11.91 15.96 -13.85
C ARG A 60 11.53 17.20 -13.02
N ILE A 61 11.09 17.00 -11.79
CA ILE A 61 10.71 18.10 -10.90
C ILE A 61 11.89 18.46 -9.98
N GLY A 62 12.85 19.26 -10.45
CA GLY A 62 13.95 19.79 -9.63
C GLY A 62 14.78 18.72 -8.87
N ASP A 63 15.26 19.06 -7.67
CA ASP A 63 16.02 18.17 -6.76
C ASP A 63 15.16 17.06 -6.10
N TRP A 64 13.95 16.81 -6.62
CA TRP A 64 13.08 15.72 -6.17
C TRP A 64 13.43 14.43 -6.91
N GLU A 65 13.90 13.42 -6.18
CA GLU A 65 14.22 12.08 -6.70
C GLU A 65 12.95 11.24 -6.95
N GLY A 66 12.08 11.72 -7.83
CA GLY A 66 10.91 10.99 -8.30
C GLY A 66 10.64 11.22 -9.78
N GLU A 67 10.15 10.20 -10.46
CA GLU A 67 9.80 10.26 -11.88
C GLU A 67 8.28 10.40 -12.01
N GLY A 68 7.83 11.41 -12.76
CA GLY A 68 6.43 11.58 -13.14
C GLY A 68 6.24 11.34 -14.63
N THR A 69 5.19 10.65 -15.02
CA THR A 69 4.78 10.50 -16.43
C THR A 69 3.32 10.85 -16.59
N VAL A 70 3.01 11.76 -17.51
CA VAL A 70 1.63 12.04 -17.93
C VAL A 70 1.39 11.38 -19.28
N THR A 71 0.38 10.52 -19.34
CA THR A 71 -0.01 9.80 -20.56
C THR A 71 -1.42 10.22 -20.96
N TYR A 72 -1.56 10.70 -22.20
CA TYR A 72 -2.85 11.06 -22.77
C TYR A 72 -3.42 9.91 -23.60
N PHE A 73 -4.72 9.65 -23.45
CA PHE A 73 -5.46 8.64 -24.18
C PHE A 73 -6.41 9.29 -25.19
N LYS A 74 -6.85 8.49 -26.16
CA LYS A 74 -7.95 8.85 -27.05
C LYS A 74 -9.16 9.29 -26.22
N CYS A 75 -9.94 10.24 -26.74
CA CYS A 75 -11.12 10.81 -26.09
C CYS A 75 -10.81 11.66 -24.83
N GLY A 76 -9.54 12.02 -24.59
CA GLY A 76 -9.19 12.98 -23.53
C GLY A 76 -8.98 12.36 -22.15
N GLY A 77 -8.93 11.03 -22.04
CA GLY A 77 -8.51 10.36 -20.82
C GLY A 77 -7.04 10.69 -20.49
N VAL A 78 -6.72 10.84 -19.21
CA VAL A 78 -5.35 11.13 -18.75
C VAL A 78 -4.95 10.15 -17.66
N SER A 79 -3.71 9.68 -17.71
CA SER A 79 -3.03 8.97 -16.64
C SER A 79 -1.86 9.80 -16.12
N LEU A 80 -1.79 10.05 -14.81
CA LEU A 80 -0.55 10.44 -14.16
C LEU A 80 0.04 9.23 -13.44
N GLY A 81 1.25 8.82 -13.83
CA GLY A 81 2.11 7.87 -13.16
C GLY A 81 3.13 8.60 -12.30
N VAL A 82 3.24 8.25 -11.03
CA VAL A 82 4.22 8.85 -10.10
C VAL A 82 5.09 7.76 -9.52
N ALA A 83 6.41 7.89 -9.54
CA ALA A 83 7.32 7.06 -8.76
C ALA A 83 8.07 7.92 -7.75
N THR A 84 8.17 7.45 -6.50
CA THR A 84 8.82 8.21 -5.42
C THR A 84 9.74 7.31 -4.63
N GLN A 85 10.95 7.79 -4.34
CA GLN A 85 11.85 7.08 -3.46
C GLN A 85 11.42 7.22 -1.99
N HIS A 86 11.04 6.11 -1.36
CA HIS A 86 10.50 6.11 0.01
C HIS A 86 11.53 6.48 1.10
N HIS A 87 12.83 6.61 0.80
CA HIS A 87 13.78 7.25 1.74
C HIS A 87 13.36 8.70 2.07
N VAL A 88 12.75 9.39 1.11
CA VAL A 88 12.34 10.79 1.23
C VAL A 88 11.03 10.91 2.01
N ALA A 89 10.02 10.12 1.65
CA ALA A 89 8.65 10.35 2.11
C ALA A 89 7.82 9.06 2.16
N ASP A 90 6.91 8.97 3.13
CA ASP A 90 5.83 7.97 3.11
C ASP A 90 4.68 8.40 2.19
N GLY A 91 3.68 7.53 2.03
CA GLY A 91 2.51 7.81 1.17
C GLY A 91 1.73 9.07 1.55
N MET A 92 1.64 9.40 2.85
CA MET A 92 1.00 10.65 3.31
C MET A 92 1.77 11.87 2.83
N SER A 93 3.09 11.89 3.03
CA SER A 93 3.94 13.00 2.59
C SER A 93 4.01 13.10 1.06
N GLY A 94 4.05 11.97 0.36
CA GLY A 94 4.01 11.92 -1.10
C GLY A 94 2.71 12.50 -1.66
N LEU A 95 1.56 12.14 -1.09
CA LEU A 95 0.28 12.71 -1.49
C LEU A 95 0.12 14.17 -1.09
N HIS A 96 0.73 14.60 0.01
CA HIS A 96 0.79 16.01 0.36
C HIS A 96 1.49 16.81 -0.76
N PHE A 97 2.60 16.29 -1.29
CA PHE A 97 3.29 16.88 -2.44
C PHE A 97 2.40 16.88 -3.70
N ILE A 98 1.83 15.74 -4.11
CA ILE A 98 1.00 15.65 -5.32
C ILE A 98 -0.22 16.58 -5.26
N ASN A 99 -0.90 16.62 -4.11
CA ASN A 99 -2.04 17.51 -3.93
C ASN A 99 -1.63 18.98 -3.93
N SER A 100 -0.49 19.32 -3.32
CA SER A 100 0.07 20.69 -3.37
C SER A 100 0.43 21.11 -4.79
N TRP A 101 1.04 20.21 -5.57
CA TRP A 101 1.33 20.43 -6.98
C TRP A 101 0.04 20.67 -7.76
N SER A 102 -0.99 19.84 -7.57
CA SER A 102 -2.29 20.03 -8.21
C SER A 102 -2.96 21.38 -7.86
N ASN A 103 -2.81 21.84 -6.61
CA ASN A 103 -3.31 23.15 -6.18
C ASN A 103 -2.61 24.29 -6.92
N LEU A 104 -1.28 24.25 -7.01
CA LEU A 104 -0.50 25.25 -7.73
C LEU A 104 -0.88 25.30 -9.23
N CYS A 105 -1.10 24.14 -9.87
CA CYS A 105 -1.58 24.09 -11.26
C CYS A 105 -2.94 24.77 -11.45
N ARG A 106 -3.79 24.78 -10.42
CA ARG A 106 -5.08 25.50 -10.43
C ARG A 106 -4.98 26.96 -9.98
N GLY A 107 -3.77 27.48 -9.76
CA GLY A 107 -3.54 28.83 -9.24
C GLY A 107 -3.91 29.00 -7.76
N ALA A 108 -4.13 27.90 -7.03
CA ALA A 108 -4.37 27.91 -5.59
C ALA A 108 -3.07 27.86 -4.80
N GLN A 109 -3.10 28.35 -3.56
CA GLN A 109 -1.95 28.28 -2.65
C GLN A 109 -1.82 26.90 -2.00
N ILE A 110 -0.61 26.59 -1.52
CA ILE A 110 -0.36 25.43 -0.67
C ILE A 110 -0.98 25.71 0.70
N ALA A 111 -1.99 24.92 1.09
CA ALA A 111 -2.74 25.15 2.33
C ALA A 111 -1.93 24.88 3.60
N VAL A 112 -1.06 23.87 3.57
CA VAL A 112 -0.18 23.49 4.69
C VAL A 112 1.24 23.39 4.16
N MET A 113 2.13 24.24 4.64
CA MET A 113 3.53 24.17 4.21
C MET A 113 4.21 22.92 4.78
N PRO A 114 5.12 22.28 4.03
CA PRO A 114 5.83 21.11 4.52
C PRO A 114 6.73 21.50 5.70
N PHE A 115 6.64 20.71 6.77
CA PHE A 115 7.56 20.80 7.90
C PHE A 115 8.71 19.80 7.68
N ILE A 116 9.93 20.32 7.51
CA ILE A 116 11.11 19.53 7.12
C ILE A 116 12.12 19.51 8.27
N ASP A 117 11.83 18.71 9.28
CA ASP A 117 12.78 18.36 10.34
C ASP A 117 12.45 16.97 10.87
N ARG A 118 13.28 15.99 10.50
CA ARG A 118 13.10 14.59 10.89
C ARG A 118 13.72 14.27 12.25
N THR A 119 14.40 15.23 12.89
CA THR A 119 14.98 15.03 14.22
C THR A 119 13.92 14.80 15.29
N LEU A 120 12.65 15.19 15.03
CA LEU A 120 11.51 14.91 15.91
C LEU A 120 11.24 13.41 16.15
N ILE A 121 11.70 12.55 15.23
CA ILE A 121 11.56 11.09 15.32
C ILE A 121 12.92 10.39 15.51
N ARG A 122 13.91 11.08 16.08
CA ARG A 122 15.16 10.43 16.50
C ARG A 122 14.94 9.50 17.69
N ALA A 123 15.75 8.46 17.79
CA ALA A 123 15.84 7.62 18.98
C ALA A 123 16.28 8.44 20.21
N ARG A 124 15.99 7.92 21.39
CA ARG A 124 16.53 8.45 22.66
C ARG A 124 18.03 8.18 22.74
N ASP A 125 18.71 8.95 23.59
CA ASP A 125 20.14 8.78 23.87
C ASP A 125 20.34 8.62 25.40
N PRO A 126 20.70 7.42 25.89
CA PRO A 126 20.90 6.19 25.13
C PRO A 126 19.58 5.56 24.63
N PRO A 127 19.60 4.77 23.53
CA PRO A 127 18.43 3.99 23.11
C PRO A 127 18.04 2.96 24.16
N THR A 128 16.75 2.92 24.51
CA THR A 128 16.19 2.06 25.57
C THR A 128 14.90 1.37 25.10
N PRO A 129 14.97 0.41 24.16
CA PRO A 129 13.79 -0.32 23.72
C PRO A 129 13.16 -1.10 24.88
N CYS A 130 11.85 -0.98 25.02
CA CYS A 130 11.05 -1.62 26.08
C CYS A 130 10.26 -2.84 25.57
N TYR A 131 10.27 -3.10 24.26
CA TYR A 131 9.59 -4.21 23.61
C TYR A 131 10.54 -5.00 22.71
N PRO A 132 10.24 -6.28 22.43
CA PRO A 132 11.05 -7.10 21.53
C PRO A 132 10.94 -6.69 20.05
N HIS A 133 9.91 -5.91 19.68
CA HIS A 133 9.63 -5.47 18.32
C HIS A 133 9.60 -6.60 17.28
N VAL A 134 8.69 -7.55 17.51
CA VAL A 134 8.49 -8.74 16.66
C VAL A 134 8.17 -8.40 15.21
N GLU A 135 7.73 -7.17 14.91
CA GLU A 135 7.49 -6.66 13.57
C GLU A 135 8.74 -6.62 12.69
N TYR A 136 9.95 -6.59 13.29
CA TYR A 136 11.24 -6.66 12.59
C TYR A 136 11.87 -8.05 12.59
N HIS A 137 11.30 -9.01 13.34
CA HIS A 137 11.78 -10.38 13.33
C HIS A 137 11.43 -11.10 12.01
N PRO A 138 12.22 -12.14 11.64
CA PRO A 138 11.91 -12.98 10.47
C PRO A 138 10.47 -13.48 10.47
N SER A 139 9.86 -13.48 9.29
CA SER A 139 8.49 -13.97 9.12
C SER A 139 8.43 -15.50 9.24
N PRO A 140 7.32 -16.07 9.74
CA PRO A 140 7.12 -17.51 9.73
C PRO A 140 7.31 -18.13 8.35
N ALA A 141 8.01 -19.25 8.30
CA ALA A 141 8.08 -20.11 7.12
C ALA A 141 6.90 -21.11 7.12
N MET A 142 6.65 -21.73 5.97
CA MET A 142 5.77 -22.89 5.91
C MET A 142 6.32 -24.01 6.79
N LEU A 143 5.49 -24.57 7.67
CA LEU A 143 5.78 -25.82 8.37
C LEU A 143 5.92 -26.90 7.30
N SER A 144 7.06 -27.61 7.27
CA SER A 144 7.26 -28.68 6.30
C SER A 144 6.31 -29.81 6.61
N SER A 145 5.49 -30.20 5.63
CA SER A 145 4.63 -31.38 5.78
C SER A 145 5.37 -32.70 5.49
N LYS A 146 6.57 -32.66 4.87
CA LYS A 146 7.52 -33.79 4.67
C LYS A 146 8.96 -33.30 4.48
N PRO A 147 10.00 -34.14 4.74
CA PRO A 147 11.37 -33.85 4.29
C PRO A 147 11.36 -33.68 2.77
N GLN A 148 11.84 -32.54 2.27
CA GLN A 148 12.09 -32.41 0.83
C GLN A 148 13.28 -33.31 0.50
N ASP A 149 13.01 -34.34 -0.28
CA ASP A 149 14.05 -35.11 -0.96
C ASP A 149 14.88 -34.13 -1.80
N LEU A 150 16.16 -33.97 -1.46
CA LEU A 150 17.09 -33.00 -2.06
C LEU A 150 17.47 -33.36 -3.52
N SER A 151 16.69 -34.22 -4.19
CA SER A 151 17.06 -34.85 -5.46
C SER A 151 16.33 -34.30 -6.70
N SER A 152 15.47 -33.29 -6.59
CA SER A 152 14.87 -32.68 -7.79
C SER A 152 15.58 -31.40 -8.22
N ASN A 153 16.48 -31.57 -9.20
CA ASN A 153 17.11 -30.52 -10.00
C ASN A 153 16.12 -29.83 -10.96
N SER A 154 14.85 -29.70 -10.57
CA SER A 154 13.88 -28.90 -11.30
C SER A 154 14.22 -27.45 -11.10
N LYS A 155 14.52 -26.72 -12.17
CA LYS A 155 14.55 -25.24 -12.19
C LYS A 155 13.26 -24.78 -11.52
N ARG A 156 13.32 -24.36 -10.24
CA ARG A 156 12.16 -23.83 -9.52
C ARG A 156 11.74 -22.55 -10.24
N THR A 157 10.82 -22.67 -11.18
CA THR A 157 10.10 -21.52 -11.70
C THR A 157 9.39 -20.90 -10.51
N SER A 158 9.62 -19.62 -10.27
CA SER A 158 8.81 -18.88 -9.31
C SER A 158 7.34 -19.05 -9.71
N PRO A 159 6.44 -19.43 -8.77
CA PRO A 159 5.05 -19.68 -9.12
C PRO A 159 4.43 -18.41 -9.71
N ASP A 160 3.61 -18.58 -10.74
CA ASP A 160 2.94 -17.47 -11.41
C ASP A 160 2.10 -16.67 -10.41
N ILE A 161 2.17 -15.34 -10.52
CA ILE A 161 1.48 -14.39 -9.65
C ILE A 161 0.33 -13.78 -10.43
N ALA A 162 -0.84 -13.67 -9.78
CA ALA A 162 -2.00 -12.97 -10.29
C ALA A 162 -2.33 -11.77 -9.38
N VAL A 163 -2.70 -10.65 -10.01
CA VAL A 163 -3.11 -9.42 -9.33
C VAL A 163 -4.53 -9.07 -9.76
N ASP A 164 -5.42 -8.90 -8.79
CA ASP A 164 -6.82 -8.57 -9.02
C ASP A 164 -7.27 -7.44 -8.07
N ILE A 165 -8.36 -6.76 -8.44
CA ILE A 165 -9.04 -5.78 -7.61
C ILE A 165 -10.49 -6.20 -7.36
N PHE A 166 -10.91 -6.18 -6.10
CA PHE A 166 -12.24 -6.60 -5.66
C PHE A 166 -12.97 -5.43 -5.00
N LYS A 167 -14.07 -4.95 -5.59
CA LYS A 167 -14.91 -3.90 -5.01
C LYS A 167 -15.91 -4.51 -4.03
N LEU A 168 -15.88 -4.09 -2.77
CA LEU A 168 -16.90 -4.36 -1.76
C LEU A 168 -17.77 -3.12 -1.59
N THR A 169 -19.08 -3.28 -1.80
CA THR A 169 -20.04 -2.18 -1.62
C THR A 169 -20.20 -1.81 -0.14
N SER A 170 -20.81 -0.66 0.14
CA SER A 170 -21.19 -0.29 1.52
C SER A 170 -22.12 -1.32 2.16
N SER A 171 -23.01 -1.93 1.37
CA SER A 171 -23.89 -3.03 1.80
C SER A 171 -23.10 -4.30 2.15
N ASP A 172 -22.09 -4.65 1.35
CA ASP A 172 -21.21 -5.78 1.61
C ASP A 172 -20.42 -5.61 2.91
N ILE A 173 -19.87 -4.42 3.13
CA ILE A 173 -19.18 -4.07 4.38
C ILE A 173 -20.15 -4.10 5.57
N GLY A 174 -21.39 -3.64 5.37
CA GLY A 174 -22.47 -3.74 6.37
C GLY A 174 -22.78 -5.19 6.73
N ARG A 175 -22.86 -6.07 5.73
CA ARG A 175 -23.09 -7.51 5.91
C ARG A 175 -21.94 -8.18 6.69
N LEU A 176 -20.69 -7.88 6.36
CA LEU A 176 -19.53 -8.32 7.14
C LEU A 176 -19.62 -7.85 8.60
N ARG A 177 -20.03 -6.59 8.82
CA ARG A 177 -20.16 -6.03 10.17
C ARG A 177 -21.27 -6.73 10.96
N SER A 178 -22.34 -7.16 10.30
CA SER A 178 -23.46 -7.87 10.92
C SER A 178 -23.12 -9.28 11.40
N GLN A 179 -22.03 -9.88 10.91
CA GLN A 179 -21.55 -11.17 11.41
C GLN A 179 -20.88 -11.07 12.78
N LEU A 180 -20.50 -9.86 13.21
CA LEU A 180 -19.85 -9.67 14.50
C LEU A 180 -20.88 -9.82 15.63
N PRO A 181 -20.51 -10.44 16.77
CA PRO A 181 -21.37 -10.49 17.93
C PRO A 181 -21.79 -9.09 18.37
N THR A 182 -23.08 -8.92 18.66
CA THR A 182 -23.62 -7.70 19.28
C THR A 182 -23.63 -7.86 20.80
N GLY A 183 -22.82 -7.07 21.52
CA GLY A 183 -22.77 -7.08 22.99
C GLY A 183 -21.62 -6.22 23.53
N ASP A 184 -21.66 -5.92 24.83
CA ASP A 184 -20.70 -5.03 25.52
C ASP A 184 -19.25 -5.55 25.52
N ASP A 185 -19.04 -6.84 25.25
CA ASP A 185 -17.71 -7.49 25.25
C ASP A 185 -16.91 -7.33 23.95
N MET A 186 -17.50 -6.78 22.88
CA MET A 186 -16.78 -6.57 21.61
C MET A 186 -16.29 -5.13 21.47
N PRO A 187 -14.97 -4.89 21.37
CA PRO A 187 -14.45 -3.56 21.14
C PRO A 187 -14.96 -3.02 19.79
N ARG A 188 -15.21 -1.72 19.72
CA ARG A 188 -15.68 -1.07 18.49
C ARG A 188 -14.63 -1.23 17.39
N LEU A 189 -14.89 -2.14 16.45
CA LEU A 189 -13.96 -2.43 15.35
C LEU A 189 -14.06 -1.38 14.23
N SER A 190 -12.91 -0.86 13.84
CA SER A 190 -12.81 -0.01 12.66
C SER A 190 -13.16 -0.80 11.39
N THR A 191 -13.62 -0.11 10.34
CA THR A 191 -13.83 -0.74 9.02
C THR A 191 -12.54 -1.37 8.48
N TYR A 192 -11.39 -0.75 8.75
CA TYR A 192 -10.08 -1.31 8.41
C TYR A 192 -9.82 -2.65 9.09
N THR A 193 -10.09 -2.75 10.40
CA THR A 193 -9.88 -3.98 11.18
C THR A 193 -10.76 -5.11 10.65
N LEU A 194 -12.04 -4.81 10.39
CA LEU A 194 -13.00 -5.76 9.84
C LEU A 194 -12.57 -6.28 8.46
N LEU A 195 -12.21 -5.39 7.54
CA LEU A 195 -11.80 -5.77 6.19
C LEU A 195 -10.47 -6.52 6.20
N SER A 196 -9.49 -6.07 6.99
CA SER A 196 -8.20 -6.76 7.13
C SER A 196 -8.38 -8.18 7.67
N ALA A 197 -9.28 -8.37 8.62
CA ALA A 197 -9.62 -9.69 9.15
C ALA A 197 -10.24 -10.60 8.09
N HIS A 198 -11.22 -10.08 7.34
CA HIS A 198 -11.87 -10.83 6.26
C HIS A 198 -10.88 -11.23 5.17
N VAL A 199 -10.05 -10.29 4.72
CA VAL A 199 -9.00 -10.54 3.71
C VAL A 199 -7.99 -11.56 4.22
N TRP A 200 -7.48 -11.40 5.44
CA TRP A 200 -6.49 -12.34 6.00
C TRP A 200 -7.07 -13.75 6.12
N ARG A 201 -8.31 -13.88 6.59
CA ARG A 201 -9.04 -15.14 6.63
C ARG A 201 -9.20 -15.76 5.24
N CYS A 202 -9.65 -14.98 4.25
CA CYS A 202 -9.79 -15.46 2.88
C CYS A 202 -8.45 -15.92 2.28
N VAL A 203 -7.35 -15.21 2.56
CA VAL A 203 -5.99 -15.58 2.12
C VAL A 203 -5.51 -16.88 2.77
N CYS A 204 -5.72 -17.05 4.08
CA CYS A 204 -5.36 -18.29 4.77
C CYS A 204 -6.12 -19.50 4.19
N LEU A 205 -7.43 -19.34 3.94
CA LEU A 205 -8.27 -20.35 3.33
C LEU A 205 -7.86 -20.63 1.87
N SER A 206 -7.59 -19.60 1.07
CA SER A 206 -7.21 -19.76 -0.34
C SER A 206 -5.86 -20.43 -0.51
N ARG A 207 -4.93 -20.21 0.42
CA ARG A 207 -3.63 -20.89 0.49
C ARG A 207 -3.71 -22.32 1.04
N GLY A 208 -4.85 -22.71 1.60
CA GLY A 208 -5.02 -24.03 2.23
C GLY A 208 -4.07 -24.23 3.42
N LEU A 209 -3.85 -23.19 4.23
CA LEU A 209 -2.94 -23.30 5.37
C LEU A 209 -3.49 -24.29 6.42
N PRO A 210 -2.64 -25.22 6.92
CA PRO A 210 -2.98 -26.05 8.08
C PRO A 210 -3.35 -25.21 9.31
N SER A 211 -4.19 -25.73 10.20
CA SER A 211 -4.69 -24.97 11.35
C SER A 211 -3.58 -24.52 12.30
N ASP A 212 -2.49 -25.28 12.40
CA ASP A 212 -1.32 -25.04 13.25
C ASP A 212 -0.25 -24.18 12.58
N GLN A 213 -0.37 -23.88 11.28
CA GLN A 213 0.59 -23.05 10.56
C GLN A 213 0.61 -21.62 11.10
N PRO A 214 1.74 -21.11 11.63
CA PRO A 214 1.84 -19.70 12.00
C PRO A 214 1.76 -18.82 10.75
N THR A 215 0.95 -17.77 10.82
CA THR A 215 0.80 -16.74 9.80
C THR A 215 0.98 -15.37 10.44
N LYS A 216 1.68 -14.47 9.74
CA LYS A 216 1.94 -13.10 10.16
C LYS A 216 1.25 -12.14 9.22
N LEU A 217 0.45 -11.23 9.78
CA LEU A 217 -0.12 -10.11 9.04
C LEU A 217 0.73 -8.86 9.30
N TYR A 218 1.04 -8.08 8.27
CA TYR A 218 1.75 -6.82 8.36
C TYR A 218 0.78 -5.66 8.10
N CYS A 219 0.52 -4.85 9.12
CA CYS A 219 -0.35 -3.67 9.03
C CYS A 219 0.49 -2.39 9.17
N ALA A 220 0.52 -1.56 8.13
CA ALA A 220 1.19 -0.24 8.19
C ALA A 220 0.32 0.77 8.97
N ILE A 221 0.94 1.51 9.89
CA ILE A 221 0.28 2.43 10.82
C ILE A 221 0.93 3.80 10.74
N ASP A 222 0.12 4.85 10.57
CA ASP A 222 0.60 6.24 10.66
C ASP A 222 0.83 6.63 12.13
N GLY A 223 2.07 6.95 12.47
CA GLY A 223 2.51 7.35 13.79
C GLY A 223 2.32 8.83 14.10
N ARG A 224 1.99 9.69 13.11
CA ARG A 224 1.93 11.16 13.29
C ARG A 224 1.05 11.59 14.46
N LYS A 225 -0.11 10.94 14.63
CA LYS A 225 -1.06 11.20 15.72
C LYS A 225 -0.90 10.28 16.93
N ARG A 226 -0.07 9.24 16.83
CA ARG A 226 0.19 8.27 17.91
C ARG A 226 1.34 8.71 18.80
N LEU A 227 2.34 9.36 18.20
CA LEU A 227 3.42 10.00 18.93
C LEU A 227 2.89 11.17 19.78
N LYS A 228 3.48 11.37 20.95
CA LYS A 228 3.14 12.44 21.90
C LYS A 228 4.37 13.29 22.22
N PRO A 229 4.36 14.62 21.98
CA PRO A 229 3.30 15.36 21.28
C PRO A 229 3.12 14.86 19.83
N PRO A 230 1.94 15.05 19.21
CA PRO A 230 1.73 14.71 17.81
C PRO A 230 2.70 15.49 16.93
N LEU A 231 3.10 14.89 15.81
CA LEU A 231 3.96 15.56 14.86
C LEU A 231 3.23 16.74 14.19
N PRO A 232 3.95 17.81 13.79
CA PRO A 232 3.35 18.95 13.12
C PRO A 232 2.57 18.56 11.86
N ASP A 233 1.49 19.27 11.58
CA ASP A 233 0.84 19.20 10.28
C ASP A 233 1.85 19.55 9.18
N GLY A 234 1.79 18.82 8.07
CA GLY A 234 2.76 18.97 6.98
C GLY A 234 4.12 18.30 7.22
N PHE A 235 4.32 17.55 8.32
CA PHE A 235 5.56 16.77 8.54
C PHE A 235 5.91 15.94 7.30
N LEU A 236 7.06 16.27 6.69
CA LEU A 236 7.56 15.67 5.46
C LEU A 236 8.62 14.60 5.78
N GLY A 237 8.20 13.34 5.73
CA GLY A 237 9.07 12.21 5.99
C GLY A 237 8.32 10.90 6.06
N ASN A 238 8.93 9.91 6.69
CA ASN A 238 8.29 8.62 6.94
C ASN A 238 7.95 8.48 8.41
N VAL A 239 6.67 8.28 8.71
CA VAL A 239 6.16 8.06 10.08
C VAL A 239 5.29 6.80 10.10
N LEU A 240 5.70 5.78 9.34
CA LEU A 240 5.02 4.50 9.33
C LEU A 240 5.62 3.58 10.39
N PHE A 241 4.80 3.04 11.27
CA PHE A 241 5.14 1.92 12.15
C PHE A 241 4.39 0.68 11.67
N THR A 242 4.76 -0.51 12.15
CA THR A 242 4.08 -1.75 11.75
C THR A 242 3.51 -2.48 12.96
N ALA A 243 2.20 -2.74 12.92
CA ALA A 243 1.58 -3.74 13.77
C ALA A 243 1.63 -5.11 13.08
N THR A 244 2.07 -6.17 13.80
CA THR A 244 2.13 -7.51 13.22
C THR A 244 1.53 -8.59 14.11
N PRO A 245 0.21 -8.87 14.01
CA PRO A 245 -0.33 -10.02 14.70
C PRO A 245 0.23 -11.31 14.08
N ILE A 246 0.71 -12.21 14.94
CA ILE A 246 1.25 -13.53 14.57
C ILE A 246 0.45 -14.57 15.32
N VAL A 247 -0.28 -15.40 14.59
CA VAL A 247 -1.10 -16.48 15.17
C VAL A 247 -1.13 -17.68 14.23
N GLU A 248 -1.56 -18.82 14.75
CA GLU A 248 -1.84 -20.01 13.93
C GLU A 248 -3.03 -19.73 13.00
N ALA A 249 -2.96 -20.21 11.75
CA ALA A 249 -3.97 -19.93 10.72
C ALA A 249 -5.37 -20.38 11.15
N GLY A 250 -5.49 -21.46 11.94
CA GLY A 250 -6.75 -21.92 12.50
C GLY A 250 -7.46 -20.89 13.39
N LYS A 251 -6.71 -20.01 14.07
CA LYS A 251 -7.28 -18.91 14.87
C LYS A 251 -7.85 -17.79 13.98
N VAL A 252 -7.24 -17.57 12.80
CA VAL A 252 -7.72 -16.60 11.81
C VAL A 252 -8.93 -17.15 11.05
N THR A 253 -8.91 -18.43 10.69
CA THR A 253 -9.95 -19.05 9.85
C THR A 253 -11.20 -19.45 10.61
N ARG A 254 -11.12 -19.62 11.93
CA ARG A 254 -12.24 -19.92 12.84
C ARG A 254 -13.44 -19.00 12.62
N GLY A 255 -13.22 -17.69 12.51
CA GLY A 255 -14.30 -16.73 12.34
C GLY A 255 -13.80 -15.31 12.12
N LEU A 256 -14.66 -14.46 11.54
CA LEU A 256 -14.34 -13.06 11.26
C LEU A 256 -14.08 -12.26 12.55
N ALA A 257 -14.89 -12.49 13.59
CA ALA A 257 -14.77 -11.81 14.88
C ALA A 257 -13.44 -12.11 15.59
N ASP A 258 -13.00 -13.37 15.57
CA ASP A 258 -11.72 -13.80 16.17
C ASP A 258 -10.54 -13.12 15.48
N ALA A 259 -10.48 -13.19 14.15
CA ALA A 259 -9.45 -12.56 13.35
C ALA A 259 -9.42 -11.03 13.58
N ALA A 260 -10.59 -10.40 13.64
CA ALA A 260 -10.68 -8.96 13.82
C ALA A 260 -10.27 -8.53 15.25
N LYS A 261 -10.59 -9.32 16.27
CA LYS A 261 -10.13 -9.09 17.65
C LYS A 261 -8.61 -9.17 17.75
N ILE A 262 -8.00 -10.18 17.12
CA ILE A 262 -6.54 -10.35 17.07
C ILE A 262 -5.86 -9.13 16.44
N ILE A 263 -6.39 -8.64 15.32
CA ILE A 263 -5.86 -7.45 14.66
C ILE A 263 -6.05 -6.21 15.55
N GLN A 264 -7.25 -6.00 16.11
CA GLN A 264 -7.54 -4.82 16.92
C GLN A 264 -6.61 -4.72 18.13
N MET A 265 -6.40 -5.83 18.85
CA MET A 265 -5.50 -5.87 20.00
C MET A 265 -4.08 -5.45 19.64
N GLU A 266 -3.57 -5.85 18.46
CA GLU A 266 -2.24 -5.45 18.02
C GLU A 266 -2.19 -3.98 17.58
N LEU A 267 -3.26 -3.46 16.94
CA LEU A 267 -3.36 -2.04 16.57
C LEU A 267 -3.44 -1.10 17.80
N ASP A 268 -4.10 -1.55 18.86
CA ASP A 268 -4.27 -0.79 20.11
C ASP A 268 -2.96 -0.69 20.89
N ARG A 269 -2.06 -1.68 20.74
CA ARG A 269 -0.72 -1.69 21.35
C ARG A 269 0.22 -0.63 20.78
N MET A 270 -0.02 -0.15 19.55
CA MET A 270 0.85 0.82 18.86
C MET A 270 0.69 2.25 19.40
N ASN A 271 0.82 2.45 20.71
CA ASN A 271 0.75 3.77 21.34
C ASN A 271 2.09 4.53 21.21
N ASP A 272 2.19 5.72 21.83
CA ASP A 272 3.43 6.53 21.84
C ASP A 272 4.63 5.73 22.35
N ASP A 273 4.49 5.06 23.50
CA ASP A 273 5.57 4.29 24.13
C ASP A 273 6.09 3.19 23.21
N TYR A 274 5.20 2.45 22.56
CA TYR A 274 5.59 1.41 21.61
C TYR A 274 6.29 1.99 20.39
N CYS A 275 5.77 3.08 19.81
CA CYS A 275 6.38 3.73 18.65
C CYS A 275 7.77 4.28 18.98
N ARG A 276 7.97 4.91 20.14
CA ARG A 276 9.27 5.43 20.58
C ARG A 276 10.26 4.31 20.90
N SER A 277 9.80 3.24 21.54
CA SER A 277 10.60 2.04 21.74
C SER A 277 11.06 1.44 20.41
N ALA A 278 10.23 1.49 19.37
CA ALA A 278 10.60 0.98 18.05
C ALA A 278 11.71 1.82 17.40
N LEU A 279 11.71 3.14 17.58
CA LEU A 279 12.79 4.01 17.11
C LEU A 279 14.12 3.62 17.78
N ASP A 280 14.11 3.43 19.11
CA ASP A 280 15.29 2.99 19.85
C ASP A 280 15.76 1.59 19.45
N TYR A 281 14.81 0.66 19.24
CA TYR A 281 15.14 -0.69 18.77
C TYR A 281 15.87 -0.65 17.43
N LEU A 282 15.39 0.20 16.50
CA LEU A 282 15.99 0.37 15.18
C LEU A 282 17.37 1.02 15.24
N GLU A 283 17.59 1.98 16.15
CA GLU A 283 18.90 2.62 16.36
C GLU A 283 19.99 1.60 16.77
N LEU A 284 19.60 0.53 17.45
CA LEU A 284 20.51 -0.53 17.90
C LEU A 284 20.77 -1.62 16.85
N GLN A 285 20.16 -1.53 15.67
CA GLN A 285 20.32 -2.57 14.65
C GLN A 285 21.64 -2.40 13.89
N PRO A 286 22.43 -3.48 13.73
CA PRO A 286 23.74 -3.39 13.06
C PRO A 286 23.60 -3.12 11.56
N ASP A 287 22.49 -3.54 10.95
CA ASP A 287 22.19 -3.35 9.54
C ASP A 287 20.68 -3.17 9.34
N LEU A 288 20.28 -1.94 9.06
CA LEU A 288 18.89 -1.59 8.78
C LEU A 288 18.40 -2.12 7.43
N SER A 289 19.31 -2.39 6.49
CA SER A 289 18.95 -2.94 5.18
C SER A 289 18.45 -4.38 5.28
N ALA A 290 18.93 -5.15 6.26
CA ALA A 290 18.45 -6.49 6.55
C ALA A 290 16.98 -6.54 7.04
N LEU A 291 16.47 -5.43 7.58
CA LEU A 291 15.09 -5.30 8.06
C LEU A 291 14.11 -4.88 6.94
N VAL A 292 14.64 -4.53 5.76
CA VAL A 292 13.83 -4.20 4.59
C VAL A 292 12.99 -5.39 4.17
N ARG A 293 11.68 -5.15 4.07
CA ARG A 293 10.70 -6.17 3.70
C ARG A 293 10.61 -6.29 2.19
N GLY A 294 10.79 -7.50 1.69
CA GLY A 294 10.68 -7.84 0.28
C GLY A 294 9.73 -9.01 0.03
N ALA A 295 9.82 -9.62 -1.15
CA ALA A 295 8.99 -10.76 -1.53
C ALA A 295 9.03 -11.92 -0.51
N GLN A 296 10.18 -12.15 0.12
CA GLN A 296 10.39 -13.17 1.14
C GLN A 296 9.55 -12.97 2.41
N THR A 297 9.19 -11.72 2.72
CA THR A 297 8.43 -11.34 3.91
C THR A 297 6.94 -11.65 3.75
N TYR A 298 6.41 -11.39 2.56
CA TYR A 298 4.97 -11.43 2.29
C TYR A 298 4.48 -12.71 1.61
N ARG A 299 5.40 -13.53 1.07
CA ARG A 299 5.05 -14.85 0.53
C ARG A 299 4.28 -15.70 1.55
N CYS A 300 3.52 -16.67 1.03
CA CYS A 300 2.86 -17.69 1.85
C CYS A 300 3.81 -18.25 2.93
N PRO A 301 3.42 -18.25 4.23
CA PRO A 301 2.07 -18.09 4.79
C PRO A 301 1.66 -16.66 5.21
N ASN A 302 2.44 -15.63 4.91
CA ASN A 302 2.31 -14.28 5.49
C ASN A 302 1.54 -13.31 4.56
N LEU A 303 1.12 -12.15 5.05
CA LEU A 303 0.37 -11.17 4.26
C LEU A 303 0.68 -9.74 4.72
N GLY A 304 0.77 -8.79 3.81
CA GLY A 304 0.81 -7.36 4.12
C GLY A 304 -0.45 -6.67 3.62
N ILE A 305 -1.05 -5.84 4.47
CA ILE A 305 -2.20 -5.01 4.12
C ILE A 305 -1.85 -3.55 4.42
N THR A 306 -1.96 -2.71 3.39
CA THR A 306 -1.80 -1.25 3.51
C THR A 306 -3.12 -0.57 3.17
N SER A 307 -3.62 0.29 4.04
CA SER A 307 -4.85 1.05 3.79
C SER A 307 -4.55 2.44 3.29
N TRP A 308 -5.18 2.81 2.17
CA TRP A 308 -5.14 4.16 1.61
C TRP A 308 -6.44 4.92 1.88
N VAL A 309 -7.36 4.36 2.66
CA VAL A 309 -8.70 4.93 2.90
C VAL A 309 -8.66 6.31 3.54
N ASN A 310 -7.70 6.56 4.43
CA ASN A 310 -7.53 7.85 5.10
C ASN A 310 -6.57 8.79 4.36
N LEU A 311 -6.05 8.37 3.21
CA LEU A 311 -5.16 9.20 2.39
C LEU A 311 -6.02 10.07 1.45
N PRO A 312 -5.64 11.34 1.19
CA PRO A 312 -6.37 12.24 0.29
C PRO A 312 -6.09 11.93 -1.19
N VAL A 313 -6.31 10.68 -1.61
CA VAL A 313 -5.89 10.14 -2.92
C VAL A 313 -6.65 10.70 -4.12
N HIS A 314 -7.89 11.14 -3.93
CA HIS A 314 -8.73 11.70 -4.99
C HIS A 314 -8.77 13.23 -4.97
N ASN A 315 -7.88 13.90 -4.23
CA ASN A 315 -7.85 15.37 -4.14
C ASN A 315 -6.97 16.02 -5.22
N ALA A 316 -6.20 15.22 -5.97
CA ALA A 316 -5.29 15.70 -7.00
C ALA A 316 -6.05 16.15 -8.26
N ASP A 317 -6.58 17.37 -8.23
CA ASP A 317 -7.22 18.03 -9.37
C ASP A 317 -6.26 19.07 -9.94
N PHE A 318 -5.75 18.79 -11.13
CA PHE A 318 -4.81 19.64 -11.86
C PHE A 318 -5.49 20.71 -12.73
N GLY A 319 -6.82 20.78 -12.70
CA GLY A 319 -7.64 21.63 -13.59
C GLY A 319 -8.47 20.84 -14.61
N TRP A 320 -8.27 19.53 -14.69
CA TRP A 320 -9.04 18.61 -15.55
C TRP A 320 -10.10 17.81 -14.78
N GLY A 321 -10.28 18.09 -13.49
CA GLY A 321 -11.16 17.34 -12.61
C GLY A 321 -10.41 16.36 -11.71
N ARG A 322 -11.16 15.78 -10.77
CA ARG A 322 -10.63 14.84 -9.78
C ARG A 322 -10.38 13.47 -10.42
N PRO A 323 -9.46 12.66 -9.87
CA PRO A 323 -9.21 11.31 -10.37
C PRO A 323 -10.41 10.39 -10.16
N VAL A 324 -10.76 9.61 -11.18
CA VAL A 324 -11.80 8.55 -11.11
C VAL A 324 -11.27 7.27 -10.48
N PHE A 325 -9.95 7.09 -10.47
CA PHE A 325 -9.27 5.98 -9.81
C PHE A 325 -7.89 6.42 -9.34
N MET A 326 -7.48 5.91 -8.17
CA MET A 326 -6.12 5.98 -7.67
C MET A 326 -5.75 4.64 -7.03
N GLY A 327 -4.63 4.06 -7.45
CA GLY A 327 -4.18 2.75 -6.97
C GLY A 327 -2.70 2.50 -7.24
N PRO A 328 -2.17 1.38 -6.73
CA PRO A 328 -0.80 0.95 -7.01
C PRO A 328 -0.68 0.56 -8.50
N GLY A 329 0.35 1.02 -9.16
CA GLY A 329 0.63 0.84 -10.58
C GLY A 329 1.50 -0.39 -10.86
N GLY A 330 1.41 -1.36 -9.97
CA GLY A 330 2.11 -2.63 -10.04
C GLY A 330 2.24 -3.25 -8.65
N VAL A 331 1.91 -4.52 -8.52
CA VAL A 331 2.15 -5.28 -7.29
C VAL A 331 3.19 -6.35 -7.59
N ALA A 332 4.43 -6.09 -7.17
CA ALA A 332 5.62 -6.81 -7.66
C ALA A 332 5.72 -8.27 -7.22
N PHE A 333 5.09 -8.64 -6.10
CA PHE A 333 5.16 -10.01 -5.56
C PHE A 333 3.87 -10.39 -4.82
N GLU A 334 3.68 -11.69 -4.61
CA GLU A 334 2.57 -12.24 -3.82
C GLU A 334 2.56 -11.69 -2.39
N GLY A 335 1.35 -11.56 -1.82
CA GLY A 335 1.14 -11.36 -0.40
C GLY A 335 1.06 -9.89 -0.01
N LEU A 336 0.87 -9.00 -0.96
CA LEU A 336 0.51 -7.61 -0.71
C LEU A 336 -0.93 -7.35 -1.09
N ALA A 337 -1.64 -6.65 -0.22
CA ALA A 337 -2.97 -6.12 -0.46
C ALA A 337 -3.05 -4.62 -0.11
N TYR A 338 -3.87 -3.90 -0.86
CA TYR A 338 -4.13 -2.47 -0.71
C TYR A 338 -5.63 -2.26 -0.57
N VAL A 339 -6.04 -1.53 0.47
CA VAL A 339 -7.44 -1.09 0.65
C VAL A 339 -7.56 0.32 0.09
N LEU A 340 -8.31 0.45 -0.99
CA LEU A 340 -8.46 1.69 -1.76
C LEU A 340 -9.84 2.30 -1.52
N PRO A 341 -9.93 3.62 -1.24
CA PRO A 341 -11.22 4.30 -1.17
C PRO A 341 -11.86 4.43 -2.55
N SER A 342 -13.18 4.64 -2.58
CA SER A 342 -13.92 4.98 -3.80
C SER A 342 -13.77 6.46 -4.14
N ALA A 343 -13.64 6.81 -5.42
CA ALA A 343 -13.64 8.19 -5.89
C ALA A 343 -15.01 8.87 -5.72
N HIS A 344 -16.08 8.09 -5.67
CA HIS A 344 -17.46 8.60 -5.64
C HIS A 344 -18.01 8.80 -4.22
N ASN A 345 -17.22 8.53 -3.18
CA ASN A 345 -17.66 8.60 -1.78
C ASN A 345 -18.94 7.77 -1.50
N ASP A 346 -19.16 6.68 -2.24
CA ASP A 346 -20.32 5.78 -2.13
C ASP A 346 -20.23 4.81 -0.94
N GLY A 347 -19.21 4.98 -0.08
CA GLY A 347 -18.90 4.10 1.05
C GLY A 347 -18.33 2.73 0.64
N SER A 348 -18.11 2.47 -0.65
CA SER A 348 -17.45 1.25 -1.12
C SER A 348 -15.94 1.32 -0.97
N LEU A 349 -15.31 0.16 -0.86
CA LEU A 349 -13.86 0.01 -0.77
C LEU A 349 -13.41 -1.07 -1.75
N SER A 350 -12.27 -0.84 -2.40
CA SER A 350 -11.66 -1.81 -3.30
C SER A 350 -10.44 -2.44 -2.65
N ILE A 351 -10.24 -3.75 -2.86
CA ILE A 351 -9.08 -4.49 -2.37
C ILE A 351 -8.26 -4.93 -3.58
N ALA A 352 -7.14 -4.27 -3.83
CA ALA A 352 -6.17 -4.72 -4.82
C ALA A 352 -5.18 -5.68 -4.14
N ILE A 353 -5.07 -6.92 -4.61
CA ILE A 353 -4.27 -7.95 -3.96
C ILE A 353 -3.52 -8.81 -4.97
N SER A 354 -2.30 -9.22 -4.60
CA SER A 354 -1.45 -10.12 -5.35
C SER A 354 -1.30 -11.46 -4.63
N LEU A 355 -1.56 -12.57 -5.31
CA LEU A 355 -1.39 -13.94 -4.79
C LEU A 355 -0.80 -14.84 -5.88
N GLN A 356 -0.29 -16.02 -5.51
CA GLN A 356 -0.04 -17.05 -6.53
C GLN A 356 -1.33 -17.35 -7.30
N ALA A 357 -1.22 -17.60 -8.60
CA ALA A 357 -2.35 -17.73 -9.51
C ALA A 357 -3.38 -18.77 -9.02
N ASP A 358 -2.93 -19.90 -8.48
CA ASP A 358 -3.81 -20.94 -7.96
C ASP A 358 -4.51 -20.55 -6.65
N HIS A 359 -3.85 -19.78 -5.79
CA HIS A 359 -4.48 -19.19 -4.61
C HIS A 359 -5.50 -18.13 -5.00
N MET A 360 -5.20 -17.31 -6.03
CA MET A 360 -6.11 -16.28 -6.51
C MET A 360 -7.43 -16.86 -7.01
N LYS A 361 -7.41 -18.00 -7.73
CA LYS A 361 -8.63 -18.70 -8.18
C LYS A 361 -9.59 -19.00 -7.01
N LYS A 362 -9.05 -19.46 -5.87
CA LYS A 362 -9.83 -19.73 -4.66
C LYS A 362 -10.23 -18.44 -3.95
N PHE A 363 -9.34 -17.47 -3.87
CA PHE A 363 -9.59 -16.17 -3.22
C PHE A 363 -10.78 -15.44 -3.83
N ARG A 364 -10.89 -15.42 -5.18
CA ARG A 364 -12.02 -14.83 -5.93
C ARG A 364 -13.39 -15.34 -5.45
N GLN A 365 -13.45 -16.61 -5.06
CA GLN A 365 -14.69 -17.24 -4.59
C GLN A 365 -14.98 -16.93 -3.13
N LEU A 366 -13.93 -16.71 -2.32
CA LEU A 366 -14.05 -16.52 -0.87
C LEU A 366 -14.34 -15.06 -0.48
N ILE A 367 -13.78 -14.08 -1.21
CA ILE A 367 -13.82 -12.67 -0.81
C ILE A 367 -15.24 -12.09 -0.76
N PHE A 368 -16.19 -12.68 -1.50
CA PHE A 368 -17.61 -12.28 -1.53
C PHE A 368 -18.53 -13.17 -0.68
N VAL A 369 -17.98 -14.11 0.08
CA VAL A 369 -18.73 -14.90 1.08
C VAL A 369 -18.83 -14.06 2.36
N LEU A 370 -19.87 -13.23 2.43
CA LEU A 370 -20.14 -12.30 3.53
C LEU A 370 -21.45 -12.60 4.25
#